data_AF-A0A0F2L1Q4-F1
#
_entry.id   AF-A0A0F2L1Q4-F1
#
_cell.length_a   1.000
_cell.length_b   1.000
_cell.length_c   1.000
_cell.angle_alpha   90.00
_cell.angle_beta   90.00
_cell.angle_gamma   90.00
#
_symmetry.space_group_name_H-M   'P 1'
#
loop_
_entity.id
_entity.type
_entity.pdbx_description
1 polymer ?
#
loop_
_entity_poly.entity_id
_entity_poly.type
_entity_poly.pdbx_seq_one_letter_code
_entity_poly.pdbx_strand_id
1 'polypeptide(L)'
;MITSVIHRGSDVIIRLSDTAMALASTVDGGLRNSIRYVIHHQVPKDFNKDPLMEVMEVHKRHAMNTNETITFLTATELPRNHTIHRETMGQVETWVSITMGLSNPYKMSNG
;
A
#
# COMPACT_ATOMS: atom_id res chain seq x y z
N MET A 1 -10.35 -8.85 -1.00
CA MET A 1 -10.77 -9.00 0.42
C MET A 1 -9.85 -8.14 1.28
N ILE A 2 -10.34 -7.06 1.89
CA ILE A 2 -9.54 -6.19 2.77
C ILE A 2 -10.23 -6.16 4.13
N THR A 3 -9.50 -6.50 5.19
CA THR A 3 -10.05 -6.53 6.56
C THR A 3 -9.83 -5.22 7.29
N SER A 4 -8.65 -4.62 7.12
CA SER A 4 -8.31 -3.38 7.81
C SER A 4 -7.22 -2.60 7.08
N VAL A 5 -7.30 -1.28 7.20
CA VAL A 5 -6.21 -0.35 6.86
C VAL A 5 -5.65 0.21 8.15
N ILE A 6 -4.35 0.06 8.36
CA ILE A 6 -3.65 0.45 9.58
C ILE A 6 -2.61 1.52 9.20
N HIS A 7 -2.66 2.67 9.88
CA HIS A 7 -1.68 3.73 9.72
C HIS A 7 -0.64 3.66 10.83
N ARG A 8 0.65 3.57 10.49
CA ARG A 8 1.77 3.56 11.44
C ARG A 8 2.87 4.48 10.93
N GLY A 9 2.90 5.71 11.47
CA GLY A 9 3.89 6.71 11.04
C GLY A 9 3.73 7.04 9.56
N SER A 10 4.78 6.78 8.78
CA SER A 10 4.88 6.94 7.33
C SER A 10 4.24 5.80 6.53
N ASP A 11 3.65 4.81 7.20
CA ASP A 11 3.31 3.52 6.59
C ASP A 11 1.80 3.32 6.63
N VAL A 12 1.25 2.87 5.50
CA VAL A 12 -0.11 2.36 5.39
C VAL A 12 -0.03 0.86 5.16
N ILE A 13 -0.64 0.10 6.05
CA ILE A 13 -0.68 -1.36 5.98
C ILE A 13 -2.10 -1.78 5.69
N ILE A 14 -2.30 -2.43 4.55
CA ILE A 14 -3.55 -3.09 4.17
C ILE A 14 -3.41 -4.56 4.56
N ARG A 15 -4.29 -5.01 5.47
CA ARG A 15 -4.39 -6.42 5.86
C ARG A 15 -5.46 -7.10 5.03
N LEU A 16 -5.08 -8.23 4.46
CA LEU A 16 -6.00 -9.16 3.83
C LEU A 16 -6.44 -10.18 4.88
N SER A 17 -7.70 -10.56 4.80
CA SER A 17 -8.33 -11.55 5.68
C SER A 17 -7.88 -12.97 5.38
N ASP A 18 -7.52 -13.24 4.13
CA ASP A 18 -6.97 -14.50 3.67
C ASP A 18 -5.74 -14.26 2.81
N THR A 19 -4.96 -15.33 2.61
CA THR A 19 -3.82 -15.32 1.70
C THR A 19 -4.28 -15.17 0.26
N ALA A 20 -3.66 -14.26 -0.49
CA ALA A 20 -3.94 -14.03 -1.90
C ALA A 20 -2.72 -14.34 -2.77
N MET A 21 -2.98 -14.73 -4.02
CA MET A 21 -2.01 -14.60 -5.09
C MET A 21 -2.02 -13.15 -5.57
N ALA A 22 -0.85 -12.56 -5.73
CA ALA A 22 -0.70 -11.16 -6.13
C ALA A 22 0.31 -11.05 -7.28
N LEU A 23 0.01 -10.16 -8.21
CA LEU A 23 0.97 -9.69 -9.21
C LEU A 23 1.28 -8.22 -8.88
N ALA A 24 2.53 -7.92 -8.58
CA ALA A 24 2.95 -6.57 -8.21
C ALA A 24 4.12 -6.09 -9.06
N SER A 25 4.06 -4.83 -9.47
CA SER A 25 5.18 -4.15 -10.14
C SER A 25 5.91 -3.25 -9.15
N THR A 26 6.51 -3.87 -8.13
CA THR A 26 7.30 -3.20 -7.07
C THR A 26 8.72 -3.76 -7.02
N VAL A 27 9.56 -3.17 -6.18
CA VAL A 27 10.95 -3.60 -5.98
C VAL A 27 11.05 -5.03 -5.40
N ASP A 28 10.06 -5.46 -4.61
CA ASP A 28 9.88 -6.82 -4.10
C ASP A 28 8.70 -7.55 -4.79
N GLY A 29 8.43 -7.16 -6.04
CA GLY A 29 7.27 -7.56 -6.83
C GLY A 29 7.41 -8.90 -7.54
N GLY A 30 6.66 -9.06 -8.64
CA GLY A 30 6.49 -10.30 -9.39
C GLY A 30 5.18 -11.03 -9.05
N LEU A 31 5.04 -12.26 -9.56
CA LEU A 31 3.94 -13.14 -9.18
C LEU A 31 4.29 -13.78 -7.83
N ARG A 32 3.50 -13.46 -6.80
CA ARG A 32 3.74 -13.90 -5.43
C ARG A 32 2.51 -14.59 -4.86
N ASN A 33 2.77 -15.66 -4.11
CA ASN A 33 1.74 -16.45 -3.44
C ASN A 33 1.71 -16.14 -1.95
N SER A 34 0.59 -16.44 -1.30
CA SER A 34 0.45 -16.36 0.16
C SER A 34 0.54 -14.95 0.75
N ILE A 35 0.18 -13.92 -0.03
CA ILE A 35 0.22 -12.53 0.42
C ILE A 35 -0.90 -12.25 1.41
N ARG A 36 -0.56 -11.68 2.56
CA ARG A 36 -1.49 -11.26 3.62
C ARG A 36 -1.44 -9.75 3.90
N TYR A 37 -0.34 -9.10 3.53
CA TYR A 37 -0.11 -7.69 3.81
C TYR A 37 0.36 -6.96 2.56
N VAL A 38 -0.20 -5.77 2.36
CA VAL A 38 0.32 -4.79 1.39
C VAL A 38 0.70 -3.54 2.16
N ILE A 39 1.94 -3.10 2.02
CA ILE A 39 2.44 -1.90 2.69
C ILE A 39 2.69 -0.82 1.64
N HIS A 40 2.17 0.37 1.88
CA HIS A 40 2.68 1.57 1.24
C HIS A 40 3.59 2.27 2.26
N HIS A 41 4.88 2.38 1.95
CA HIS A 41 5.88 3.01 2.79
C HIS A 41 6.34 4.32 2.15
N GLN A 42 6.18 5.44 2.86
CA GLN A 42 6.72 6.71 2.42
C GLN A 42 8.21 6.81 2.74
N VAL A 43 9.03 6.95 1.71
CA VAL A 43 10.46 7.27 1.80
C VAL A 43 10.69 8.79 1.67
N PRO A 44 11.82 9.31 2.18
CA PRO A 44 12.21 10.71 1.97
C PRO A 44 12.32 11.08 0.48
N LYS A 45 12.16 12.38 0.15
CA LYS A 45 12.27 12.86 -1.25
C LYS A 45 13.65 12.64 -1.86
N ASP A 46 14.67 12.60 -1.02
CA ASP A 46 16.08 12.39 -1.36
C ASP A 46 16.55 10.95 -1.09
N PHE A 47 15.60 10.00 -1.04
CA PHE A 47 15.91 8.58 -0.81
C PHE A 47 16.93 8.06 -1.82
N ASN A 48 18.09 7.62 -1.32
CA ASN A 48 19.22 7.13 -2.10
C ASN A 48 19.72 5.74 -1.67
N LYS A 49 19.00 5.09 -0.75
CA LYS A 49 19.37 3.75 -0.26
C LYS A 49 18.92 2.67 -1.24
N ASP A 50 19.44 1.46 -1.04
CA ASP A 50 18.94 0.28 -1.74
C ASP A 50 17.45 0.05 -1.39
N PRO A 51 16.54 0.06 -2.38
CA PRO A 51 15.12 -0.16 -2.16
C PRO A 51 14.78 -1.49 -1.48
N LEU A 52 15.50 -2.58 -1.82
CA LEU A 52 15.23 -3.89 -1.25
C LEU A 52 15.61 -3.93 0.24
N MET A 53 16.72 -3.30 0.59
CA MET A 53 17.13 -3.16 1.99
C MET A 53 16.13 -2.36 2.81
N GLU A 54 15.58 -1.27 2.25
CA GLU A 54 14.54 -0.48 2.92
C GLU A 54 13.26 -1.32 3.12
N VAL A 55 12.84 -2.09 2.11
CA VAL A 55 11.70 -3.01 2.23
C VAL A 55 11.91 -4.04 3.35
N MET A 56 13.09 -4.65 3.42
CA MET A 56 13.42 -5.61 4.49
C MET A 56 13.38 -4.96 5.88
N GLU A 57 13.86 -3.72 6.02
CA GLU A 57 13.81 -3.00 7.28
C GLU A 57 12.37 -2.63 7.67
N VAL A 58 11.53 -2.25 6.71
CA VAL A 58 10.08 -2.01 6.95
C VAL A 58 9.40 -3.29 7.44
N HIS A 59 9.66 -4.44 6.80
CA HIS A 59 9.09 -5.72 7.25
C HIS A 59 9.52 -6.06 8.67
N LYS A 60 10.81 -5.87 9.00
CA LYS A 60 11.34 -6.08 10.35
C LYS A 60 10.71 -5.13 11.37
N ARG A 61 10.57 -3.85 11.04
CA ARG A 61 9.94 -2.81 11.89
C ARG A 61 8.51 -3.18 12.28
N HIS A 62 7.77 -3.80 11.38
CA HIS A 62 6.40 -4.25 11.64
C HIS A 62 6.27 -5.71 12.08
N ALA A 63 7.39 -6.41 12.28
CA ALA A 63 7.44 -7.85 12.59
C ALA A 63 6.61 -8.70 11.59
N MET A 64 6.70 -8.36 10.30
CA MET A 64 5.99 -9.04 9.22
C MET A 64 6.90 -9.99 8.45
N ASN A 65 6.32 -11.11 7.99
CA ASN A 65 7.01 -12.06 7.14
C ASN A 65 7.14 -11.49 5.72
N THR A 66 8.37 -11.37 5.22
CA THR A 66 8.65 -10.89 3.85
C THR A 66 7.91 -11.70 2.80
N ASN A 67 7.78 -13.02 2.98
CA ASN A 67 7.12 -13.88 1.99
C ASN A 67 5.61 -13.61 1.86
N GLU A 68 5.01 -12.96 2.85
CA GLU A 68 3.57 -12.69 2.93
C GLU A 68 3.24 -11.21 2.72
N THR A 69 4.25 -10.41 2.41
CA THR A 69 4.15 -8.95 2.37
C THR A 69 4.67 -8.42 1.04
N ILE A 70 3.93 -7.48 0.46
CA ILE A 70 4.36 -6.69 -0.70
C ILE A 70 4.48 -5.24 -0.26
N THR A 71 5.59 -4.58 -0.62
CA THR A 71 5.84 -3.19 -0.23
C THR A 71 5.98 -2.25 -1.43
N PHE A 72 5.21 -1.17 -1.40
CA PHE A 72 5.28 -0.05 -2.33
C PHE A 72 6.03 1.10 -1.66
N LEU A 73 7.18 1.47 -2.21
CA LEU A 73 7.90 2.68 -1.79
C LEU A 73 7.33 3.89 -2.53
N THR A 74 7.06 4.98 -1.82
CA THR A 74 6.63 6.25 -2.44
C THR A 74 7.35 7.45 -1.83
N ALA A 75 7.70 8.44 -2.65
CA ALA A 75 8.25 9.71 -2.17
C ALA A 75 7.16 10.75 -1.82
N THR A 76 5.89 10.44 -2.09
CA THR A 76 4.75 11.31 -1.79
C THR A 76 4.11 10.95 -0.44
N GLU A 77 3.52 11.94 0.22
CA GLU A 77 2.73 11.69 1.41
C GLU A 77 1.58 10.75 1.09
N LEU A 78 1.43 9.71 1.90
CA LEU A 78 0.35 8.75 1.76
C LEU A 78 -0.94 9.35 2.30
N PRO A 79 -2.01 9.43 1.50
CA PRO A 79 -3.30 9.92 1.98
C PRO A 79 -3.79 9.05 3.12
N ARG A 80 -4.13 9.67 4.26
CA ARG A 80 -4.61 8.93 5.44
C ARG A 80 -6.02 8.38 5.27
N ASN A 81 -6.77 8.91 4.31
CA ASN A 81 -8.15 8.49 4.06
C ASN A 81 -8.15 7.46 2.92
N HIS A 82 -8.40 6.21 3.29
CA HIS A 82 -8.68 5.14 2.34
C HIS A 82 -10.19 4.92 2.27
N THR A 83 -10.75 5.05 1.08
CA THR A 83 -12.11 4.57 0.81
C THR A 83 -11.99 3.18 0.20
N ILE A 84 -12.48 2.18 0.93
CA ILE A 84 -12.58 0.81 0.40
C ILE A 84 -13.96 0.65 -0.22
N HIS A 85 -13.98 0.37 -1.51
CA HIS A 85 -15.18 -0.01 -2.24
C HIS A 85 -15.15 -1.50 -2.55
N ARG A 86 -16.29 -2.15 -2.39
CA ARG A 86 -16.48 -3.57 -2.71
C ARG A 86 -17.65 -3.66 -3.67
N GLU A 87 -17.42 -4.31 -4.80
CA GLU A 87 -18.44 -4.58 -5.81
C GLU A 87 -18.43 -6.07 -6.16
N THR A 88 -19.60 -6.64 -6.43
CA THR A 88 -19.73 -8.03 -6.86
C THR A 88 -20.59 -8.06 -8.12
N MET A 89 -20.01 -8.52 -9.22
CA MET A 89 -20.70 -8.64 -10.51
C MET A 89 -20.66 -10.09 -10.97
N GLY A 90 -21.81 -10.77 -10.90
CA GLY A 90 -21.89 -12.21 -11.15
C GLY A 90 -21.10 -13.02 -10.11
N GLN A 91 -20.12 -13.80 -10.57
CA GLN A 91 -19.24 -14.61 -9.71
C GLN A 91 -17.91 -13.92 -9.38
N VAL A 92 -17.71 -12.68 -9.84
CA VAL A 92 -16.48 -11.93 -9.62
C VAL A 92 -16.69 -10.91 -8.51
N GLU A 93 -15.85 -11.00 -7.48
CA GLU A 93 -15.81 -10.04 -6.38
C GLU A 93 -14.59 -9.13 -6.52
N THR A 94 -14.82 -7.82 -6.59
CA THR A 94 -13.79 -6.81 -6.75
C THR A 94 -13.71 -5.93 -5.52
N TRP A 95 -12.49 -5.69 -5.03
CA TRP A 95 -12.21 -4.75 -3.96
C TRP A 95 -11.29 -3.66 -4.49
N VAL A 96 -11.66 -2.41 -4.26
CA VAL A 96 -10.86 -1.25 -4.66
C VAL A 96 -10.57 -0.43 -3.41
N SER A 97 -9.29 -0.23 -3.10
CA SER A 97 -8.87 0.76 -2.10
C SER A 97 -8.44 2.02 -2.84
N ILE A 98 -9.23 3.09 -2.73
CA ILE A 98 -8.92 4.38 -3.33
C ILE A 98 -8.42 5.32 -2.25
N THR A 99 -7.25 5.90 -2.49
CA THR A 99 -6.71 7.00 -1.69
C THR A 99 -6.80 8.28 -2.50
N MET A 100 -7.49 9.29 -1.98
CA MET A 100 -7.56 10.60 -2.62
C MET A 100 -6.67 11.59 -1.84
N GLY A 101 -5.49 11.86 -2.37
CA GLY A 101 -4.62 12.92 -1.86
C GLY A 101 -4.85 14.21 -2.65
N LEU A 102 -5.69 15.11 -2.16
CA LEU A 102 -5.76 16.47 -2.70
C LEU A 102 -4.55 17.25 -2.17
N SER A 103 -3.39 17.13 -2.82
CA SER A 103 -2.17 17.83 -2.41
C SER A 103 -1.99 19.20 -3.08
N ASN A 104 -3.05 19.78 -3.67
CA ASN A 104 -3.04 21.19 -4.09
C ASN A 104 -4.47 21.73 -4.31
N PRO A 105 -5.19 22.22 -3.28
CA PRO A 105 -6.40 23.00 -3.52
C PRO A 105 -5.96 24.35 -4.12
N TYR A 106 -5.89 24.44 -5.45
CA TYR A 106 -5.89 25.73 -6.10
C TYR A 106 -7.19 26.45 -5.72
N LYS A 107 -7.11 27.39 -4.78
CA LYS A 107 -8.14 28.41 -4.65
C LYS A 107 -8.02 29.28 -5.90
N MET A 108 -8.92 29.10 -6.86
CA MET A 108 -9.20 30.15 -7.82
C MET A 108 -9.88 31.28 -7.03
N SER A 109 -9.09 32.22 -6.53
CA SER A 109 -9.60 33.53 -6.16
C SER A 109 -9.89 34.25 -7.47
N ASN A 110 -11.14 34.10 -7.94
CA ASN A 110 -11.78 34.61 -9.16
C ASN A 110 -12.14 33.46 -10.10
N GLY A 111 -13.45 33.20 -10.19
CA GLY A 111 -14.07 32.08 -10.91
C GLY A 111 -14.08 32.21 -12.42
#